data_AF-A0A4Z1E5S4-F1
#
_entry.id   AF-A0A4Z1E5S4-F1
#
_cell.length_a   1.000
_cell.length_b   1.000
_cell.length_c   1.000
_cell.angle_alpha   90.00
_cell.angle_beta   90.00
_cell.angle_gamma   90.00
#
_symmetry.space_group_name_H-M   'P 1'
#
loop_
_entity.id
_entity.type
_entity.pdbx_description
1 polymer ?
#
loop_
_entity_poly.entity_id
_entity_poly.type
_entity_poly.pdbx_seq_one_letter_code
_entity_poly.pdbx_strand_id
1 'polypeptide(L)'
;MTQPNAGLDTGLDTQRLAQQQERVRTDPGALPVLFAAAARTLGRGPASDHDAAGDPDDLLHPRLEDLGRRELLLAWRPVAGAPAAAVEVLADLYHHGDADERRAVLRALRDLDLDSVPAAALDMVRDALRANDTRLVAAAVGPYASEHLPDGEWRHAVLKCLFTGVPLAAVDGLERRRDDELVRMAAALAAEREAAGREVTADTRRLIGADAGAPADTAATDTKD
;
A
#
# COMPACT_ATOMS: atom_id res chain seq x y z
N MET A 1 16.79 13.84 -25.36
CA MET A 1 17.27 14.67 -24.25
C MET A 1 16.79 14.02 -22.98
N THR A 2 17.69 13.28 -22.34
CA THR A 2 17.45 12.58 -21.07
C THR A 2 17.31 13.63 -19.97
N GLN A 3 16.13 13.68 -19.34
CA GLN A 3 15.93 14.46 -18.12
C GLN A 3 16.88 13.91 -17.03
N PRO A 4 17.62 14.77 -16.30
CA PRO A 4 18.48 14.33 -15.23
C PRO A 4 17.64 13.75 -14.09
N ASN A 5 18.07 12.59 -13.61
CA ASN A 5 17.50 11.87 -12.48
C ASN A 5 17.49 12.81 -11.25
N ALA A 6 16.32 13.27 -10.83
CA ALA A 6 16.15 13.98 -9.57
C ALA A 6 16.43 12.97 -8.46
N GLY A 7 17.69 12.90 -8.03
CA GLY A 7 18.09 12.13 -6.86
C GLY A 7 17.41 12.72 -5.64
N LEU A 8 16.23 12.19 -5.31
CA LEU A 8 15.71 12.25 -3.97
C LEU A 8 16.74 11.55 -3.10
N ASP A 9 17.31 12.26 -2.13
CA ASP A 9 18.15 11.66 -1.11
C ASP A 9 17.27 10.75 -0.27
N THR A 10 17.08 9.53 -0.77
CA THR A 10 16.19 8.52 -0.19
C THR A 10 16.60 8.13 1.23
N GLY A 11 17.76 8.53 1.75
CA GLY A 11 18.28 8.06 3.04
C GLY A 11 18.85 6.63 3.00
N LEU A 12 18.87 6.00 1.82
CA LEU A 12 19.49 4.69 1.61
C LEU A 12 21.00 4.79 1.41
N ASP A 13 21.74 3.77 1.85
CA ASP A 13 23.14 3.57 1.44
C ASP A 13 23.17 3.17 -0.06
N THR A 14 23.26 4.19 -0.91
CA THR A 14 23.21 4.05 -2.38
C THR A 14 24.36 3.21 -2.94
N GLN A 15 25.56 3.31 -2.35
CA GLN A 15 26.71 2.52 -2.77
C GLN A 15 26.50 1.03 -2.42
N ARG A 16 25.99 0.75 -1.22
CA ARG A 16 25.66 -0.61 -0.80
C ARG A 16 24.52 -1.19 -1.62
N LEU A 17 23.48 -0.40 -1.90
CA LEU A 17 22.37 -0.81 -2.74
C LEU A 17 22.86 -1.23 -4.13
N ALA A 18 23.69 -0.40 -4.79
CA ALA A 18 24.23 -0.72 -6.11
C ALA A 18 25.02 -2.04 -6.11
N GLN A 19 25.82 -2.30 -5.07
CA GLN A 19 26.56 -3.56 -4.91
C GLN A 19 25.63 -4.77 -4.71
N GLN A 20 24.58 -4.62 -3.90
CA GLN A 20 23.62 -5.70 -3.65
C GLN A 20 22.76 -5.99 -4.88
N GLN A 21 22.32 -4.97 -5.62
CA GLN A 21 21.62 -5.12 -6.88
C GLN A 21 22.47 -5.88 -7.90
N GLU A 22 23.75 -5.55 -8.02
CA GLU A 22 24.66 -6.27 -8.91
C GLU A 22 24.82 -7.73 -8.47
N ARG A 23 25.01 -7.97 -7.17
CA ARG A 23 25.09 -9.32 -6.64
C ARG A 23 23.85 -10.14 -6.99
N VAL A 24 22.65 -9.58 -6.80
CA VAL A 24 21.37 -10.23 -7.14
C VAL A 24 21.25 -10.51 -8.64
N ARG A 25 21.74 -9.63 -9.51
CA ARG A 25 21.75 -9.88 -10.97
C ARG A 25 22.65 -11.04 -11.36
N THR A 26 23.81 -11.16 -10.71
CA THR A 26 24.81 -12.22 -10.98
C THR A 26 24.53 -13.55 -10.28
N ASP A 27 23.88 -13.50 -9.11
CA ASP A 27 23.52 -14.62 -8.26
C ASP A 27 22.10 -14.38 -7.71
N PRO A 28 21.05 -14.75 -8.49
CA PRO A 28 19.66 -14.53 -8.07
C PRO A 28 19.30 -15.24 -6.76
N GLY A 29 20.02 -16.31 -6.40
CA GLY A 29 19.86 -17.02 -5.13
C GLY A 29 20.27 -16.21 -3.91
N ALA A 30 20.99 -15.09 -4.08
CA ALA A 30 21.35 -14.19 -2.99
C ALA A 30 20.17 -13.34 -2.49
N LEU A 31 19.08 -13.23 -3.26
CA LEU A 31 17.96 -12.34 -2.94
C LEU A 31 17.41 -12.55 -1.52
N PRO A 32 17.05 -13.77 -1.06
CA PRO A 32 16.42 -13.92 0.26
C PRO A 32 17.28 -13.40 1.42
N VAL A 33 18.59 -13.63 1.35
CA VAL A 33 19.54 -13.15 2.38
C VAL A 33 19.64 -11.63 2.36
N LEU A 34 19.75 -11.03 1.18
CA LEU A 34 19.89 -9.58 1.03
C LEU A 34 18.58 -8.84 1.37
N PHE A 35 17.45 -9.42 0.96
CA PHE A 35 16.11 -8.93 1.26
C PHE A 35 15.88 -8.88 2.78
N ALA A 36 16.24 -9.94 3.50
CA ALA A 36 16.13 -9.97 4.96
C ALA A 36 17.09 -9.00 5.64
N ALA A 37 18.30 -8.82 5.09
CA ALA A 37 19.31 -7.92 5.64
C ALA A 37 19.10 -6.44 5.27
N ALA A 38 18.14 -6.10 4.40
CA ALA A 38 17.98 -4.77 3.81
C ALA A 38 17.87 -3.67 4.87
N ALA A 39 17.02 -3.84 5.90
CA ALA A 39 16.85 -2.85 6.95
C ALA A 39 18.16 -2.51 7.69
N ARG A 40 19.02 -3.50 7.89
CA ARG A 40 20.31 -3.34 8.58
C ARG A 40 21.41 -2.80 7.68
N THR A 41 21.34 -3.09 6.38
CA THR A 41 22.45 -2.86 5.45
C THR A 41 22.23 -1.68 4.50
N LEU A 42 20.98 -1.32 4.22
CA LEU A 42 20.61 -0.25 3.31
C LEU A 42 20.02 0.96 4.04
N GLY A 43 19.32 0.72 5.15
CA GLY A 43 18.69 1.76 5.96
C GLY A 43 17.38 1.27 6.58
N ARG A 44 17.02 1.84 7.72
CA ARG A 44 15.76 1.56 8.43
C ARG A 44 15.17 2.86 8.96
N GLY A 45 13.87 3.02 8.83
CA GLY A 45 13.13 4.14 9.40
C GLY A 45 12.25 4.88 8.38
N PRO A 46 11.69 6.03 8.78
CA PRO A 46 10.92 6.86 7.86
C PRO A 46 11.78 7.32 6.68
N ALA A 47 11.18 7.41 5.50
CA ALA A 47 11.81 8.05 4.35
C ALA A 47 12.06 9.55 4.63
N SER A 48 12.99 10.15 3.90
CA SER A 48 13.41 11.55 4.13
C SER A 48 12.29 12.58 3.92
N ASP A 49 11.24 12.22 3.19
CA ASP A 49 10.04 13.00 2.92
C ASP A 49 8.82 12.58 3.77
N HIS A 50 9.02 11.76 4.80
CA HIS A 50 7.94 11.28 5.67
C HIS A 50 7.19 12.42 6.38
N ASP A 51 5.87 12.47 6.17
CA ASP A 51 4.94 13.35 6.87
C ASP A 51 4.40 12.68 8.14
N ALA A 52 5.09 12.89 9.27
CA ALA A 52 4.68 12.33 10.55
C ALA A 52 3.33 12.86 11.07
N ALA A 53 2.87 14.01 10.57
CA ALA A 53 1.58 14.58 10.97
C ALA A 53 0.42 13.94 10.18
N GLY A 54 0.63 13.69 8.89
CA GLY A 54 -0.36 13.08 7.99
C GLY A 54 -0.36 11.55 7.97
N ASP A 55 0.76 10.90 8.32
CA ASP A 55 0.94 9.45 8.27
C ASP A 55 1.74 8.91 9.49
N PRO A 56 1.26 9.12 10.73
CA PRO A 56 2.01 8.81 11.94
C PRO A 56 2.36 7.32 12.12
N ASP A 57 1.64 6.43 11.43
CA ASP A 57 1.83 4.97 11.48
C ASP A 57 2.53 4.41 10.23
N ASP A 58 2.97 5.26 9.30
CA ASP A 58 3.63 4.88 8.04
C ASP A 58 2.80 3.90 7.18
N LEU A 59 1.50 4.15 7.08
CA LEU A 59 0.55 3.35 6.32
C LEU A 59 0.52 3.77 4.85
N LEU A 60 0.65 5.06 4.56
CA LEU A 60 0.53 5.60 3.21
C LEU A 60 1.84 5.42 2.45
N HIS A 61 2.95 5.82 3.07
CA HIS A 61 4.25 5.89 2.40
C HIS A 61 5.16 4.70 2.78
N PRO A 62 6.03 4.25 1.86
CA PRO A 62 7.02 3.22 2.17
C PRO A 62 8.10 3.73 3.13
N ARG A 63 8.58 2.85 4.01
CA ARG A 63 9.78 3.09 4.82
C ARG A 63 11.07 2.85 4.02
N LEU A 64 12.22 3.26 4.56
CA LEU A 64 13.54 3.03 3.94
C LEU A 64 13.77 1.55 3.60
N GLU A 65 13.49 0.67 4.55
CA GLU A 65 13.65 -0.77 4.34
C GLU A 65 12.70 -1.34 3.28
N ASP A 66 11.53 -0.72 3.07
CA ASP A 66 10.59 -1.10 2.01
C ASP A 66 11.14 -0.67 0.64
N LEU A 67 11.67 0.55 0.55
CA LEU A 67 12.32 1.09 -0.66
C LEU A 67 13.53 0.24 -1.06
N GLY A 68 14.44 -0.05 -0.11
CA GLY A 68 15.61 -0.87 -0.38
C GLY A 68 15.25 -2.28 -0.85
N ARG A 69 14.25 -2.91 -0.22
CA ARG A 69 13.73 -4.23 -0.63
C ARG A 69 13.09 -4.19 -2.02
N ARG A 70 12.30 -3.17 -2.34
CA ARG A 70 11.72 -2.98 -3.67
C ARG A 70 12.82 -2.87 -4.73
N GLU A 71 13.86 -2.09 -4.49
CA GLU A 71 14.99 -1.95 -5.42
C GLU A 71 15.77 -3.25 -5.64
N LEU A 72 15.86 -4.12 -4.63
CA LEU A 72 16.43 -5.47 -4.79
C LEU A 72 15.51 -6.37 -5.63
N LEU A 73 14.19 -6.34 -5.41
CA LEU A 73 13.22 -7.11 -6.20
C LEU A 73 13.21 -6.67 -7.66
N LEU A 74 13.29 -5.36 -7.93
CA LEU A 74 13.38 -4.82 -9.29
C LEU A 74 14.66 -5.22 -10.01
N ALA A 75 15.80 -5.26 -9.31
CA ALA A 75 17.05 -5.74 -9.88
C ALA A 75 17.05 -7.26 -10.13
N TRP A 76 16.36 -8.02 -9.27
CA TRP A 76 16.22 -9.47 -9.35
C TRP A 76 15.28 -9.92 -10.47
N ARG A 77 14.13 -9.26 -10.63
CA ARG A 77 13.03 -9.76 -11.46
C ARG A 77 13.42 -10.10 -12.90
N PRO A 78 14.26 -9.31 -13.61
CA PRO A 78 14.69 -9.64 -14.98
C PRO A 78 15.54 -10.92 -15.09
N VAL A 79 16.21 -11.33 -14.01
CA VAL A 79 17.07 -12.53 -13.95
C VAL A 79 16.40 -13.69 -13.21
N ALA A 80 15.19 -13.51 -12.68
CA ALA A 80 14.43 -14.51 -11.94
C ALA A 80 13.81 -15.62 -12.82
N GLY A 81 13.97 -15.52 -14.14
CA GLY A 81 13.38 -16.46 -15.10
C GLY A 81 11.90 -16.18 -15.35
N ALA A 82 11.12 -17.26 -15.55
CA ALA A 82 9.71 -17.16 -15.89
C ALA A 82 8.87 -16.59 -14.73
N PRO A 83 7.79 -15.84 -15.01
CA PRO A 83 6.92 -15.26 -13.97
C PRO A 83 6.42 -16.26 -12.93
N ALA A 84 6.14 -17.50 -13.33
CA ALA A 84 5.71 -18.57 -12.41
C ALA A 84 6.80 -18.96 -11.40
N ALA A 85 8.06 -19.05 -11.81
CA ALA A 85 9.17 -19.32 -10.88
C ALA A 85 9.44 -18.10 -9.98
N ALA A 86 9.30 -16.89 -10.52
CA ALA A 86 9.46 -15.67 -9.75
C ALA A 86 8.39 -15.55 -8.65
N VAL A 87 7.12 -15.89 -8.95
CA VAL A 87 6.05 -15.79 -7.94
C VAL A 87 6.23 -16.80 -6.80
N GLU A 88 6.82 -17.98 -7.05
CA GLU A 88 7.16 -18.94 -6.00
C GLU A 88 8.18 -18.35 -5.02
N VAL A 89 9.24 -17.70 -5.51
CA VAL A 89 10.23 -17.03 -4.65
C VAL A 89 9.60 -15.87 -3.87
N LEU A 90 8.73 -15.07 -4.50
CA LEU A 90 8.01 -14.00 -3.82
C LEU A 90 7.07 -14.53 -2.73
N ALA A 91 6.37 -15.62 -3.01
CA ALA A 91 5.51 -16.30 -2.05
C ALA A 91 6.32 -16.83 -0.85
N ASP A 92 7.51 -17.39 -1.09
CA ASP A 92 8.39 -17.82 -0.02
C ASP A 92 8.88 -16.64 0.85
N LEU A 93 9.30 -15.54 0.23
CA LEU A 93 9.68 -14.31 0.95
C LEU A 93 8.51 -13.75 1.77
N TYR A 94 7.30 -13.82 1.24
CA TYR A 94 6.11 -13.32 1.92
C TYR A 94 5.67 -14.26 3.07
N HIS A 95 5.54 -15.56 2.84
CA HIS A 95 4.99 -16.47 3.84
C HIS A 95 5.95 -16.77 4.99
N HIS A 96 7.27 -16.68 4.76
CA HIS A 96 8.29 -16.91 5.77
C HIS A 96 8.93 -15.63 6.31
N GLY A 97 8.60 -14.48 5.73
CA GLY A 97 9.13 -13.19 6.13
C GLY A 97 8.40 -12.57 7.33
N ASP A 98 9.07 -11.61 7.98
CA ASP A 98 8.45 -10.78 9.00
C ASP A 98 7.43 -9.79 8.40
N ALA A 99 6.76 -9.00 9.25
CA ALA A 99 5.74 -8.05 8.80
C ALA A 99 6.30 -6.95 7.88
N ASP A 100 7.56 -6.56 8.03
CA ASP A 100 8.19 -5.54 7.18
C ASP A 100 8.54 -6.14 5.82
N GLU A 101 9.05 -7.36 5.79
CA GLU A 101 9.35 -8.14 4.59
C GLU A 101 8.10 -8.39 3.75
N ARG A 102 7.03 -8.84 4.41
CA ARG A 102 5.71 -9.03 3.77
C ARG A 102 5.17 -7.74 3.17
N ARG A 103 5.24 -6.64 3.92
CA ARG A 103 4.81 -5.32 3.46
C ARG A 103 5.58 -4.90 2.21
N ALA A 104 6.89 -5.10 2.19
CA ALA A 104 7.74 -4.75 1.06
C ALA A 104 7.40 -5.58 -0.20
N VAL A 105 7.11 -6.88 -0.06
CA VAL A 105 6.63 -7.70 -1.19
C VAL A 105 5.34 -7.13 -1.76
N LEU A 106 4.33 -6.87 -0.92
CA LEU A 106 3.03 -6.33 -1.35
C LEU A 106 3.17 -5.00 -2.10
N ARG A 107 3.97 -4.07 -1.57
CA ARG A 107 4.22 -2.75 -2.20
C ARG A 107 4.92 -2.86 -3.56
N ALA A 108 5.68 -3.93 -3.82
CA ALA A 108 6.44 -4.10 -5.05
C ALA A 108 5.64 -4.81 -6.17
N LEU A 109 4.57 -5.56 -5.85
CA LEU A 109 3.90 -6.47 -6.80
C LEU A 109 3.58 -5.86 -8.17
N ARG A 110 3.10 -4.60 -8.18
CA ARG A 110 2.73 -3.90 -9.43
C ARG A 110 3.90 -3.71 -10.40
N ASP A 111 5.12 -3.60 -9.88
CA ASP A 111 6.29 -3.29 -10.68
C ASP A 111 7.06 -4.54 -11.15
N LEU A 112 6.59 -5.74 -10.78
CA LEU A 112 7.31 -7.00 -11.00
C LEU A 112 6.84 -7.78 -12.23
N ASP A 113 6.01 -7.20 -13.11
CA ASP A 113 5.56 -7.82 -14.36
C ASP A 113 5.05 -9.27 -14.14
N LEU A 114 3.99 -9.38 -13.34
CA LEU A 114 3.36 -10.64 -12.92
C LEU A 114 2.00 -10.87 -13.59
N ASP A 115 1.65 -10.06 -14.60
CA ASP A 115 0.33 -10.03 -15.25
C ASP A 115 -0.06 -11.35 -15.94
N SER A 116 0.93 -12.20 -16.23
CA SER A 116 0.73 -13.55 -16.78
C SER A 116 0.40 -14.61 -15.72
N VAL A 117 0.61 -14.30 -14.43
CA VAL A 117 0.34 -15.19 -13.28
C VAL A 117 -0.41 -14.45 -12.14
N PRO A 118 -1.50 -13.70 -12.45
CA PRO A 118 -2.07 -12.76 -11.49
C PRO A 118 -2.68 -13.45 -10.28
N ALA A 119 -3.23 -14.67 -10.45
CA ALA A 119 -3.85 -15.44 -9.38
C ALA A 119 -2.87 -15.77 -8.24
N ALA A 120 -1.65 -16.19 -8.56
CA ALA A 120 -0.66 -16.57 -7.55
C ALA A 120 -0.18 -15.35 -6.73
N ALA A 121 0.03 -14.21 -7.38
CA ALA A 121 0.38 -12.98 -6.69
C ALA A 121 -0.80 -12.37 -5.90
N LEU A 122 -2.04 -12.56 -6.38
CA LEU A 122 -3.25 -12.18 -5.64
C LEU A 122 -3.44 -12.96 -4.34
N ASP A 123 -2.92 -14.18 -4.23
CA ASP A 123 -3.06 -14.95 -2.99
C ASP A 123 -2.32 -14.29 -1.81
N MET A 124 -1.17 -13.63 -2.06
CA MET A 124 -0.48 -12.82 -1.06
C MET A 124 -1.31 -11.60 -0.64
N VAL A 125 -1.95 -10.91 -1.60
CA VAL A 125 -2.86 -9.78 -1.33
C VAL A 125 -4.04 -10.24 -0.47
N ARG A 126 -4.68 -11.36 -0.84
CA ARG A 126 -5.82 -11.92 -0.10
C ARG A 126 -5.44 -12.35 1.30
N ASP A 127 -4.25 -12.93 1.48
CA ASP A 127 -3.74 -13.28 2.80
C ASP A 127 -3.53 -12.03 3.69
N ALA A 128 -2.89 -11.00 3.15
CA ALA A 128 -2.70 -9.73 3.86
C ALA A 128 -4.06 -9.08 4.23
N LEU A 129 -5.04 -9.14 3.32
CA LEU A 129 -6.41 -8.70 3.56
C LEU A 129 -7.19 -9.58 4.56
N ARG A 130 -6.66 -10.72 5.02
CA ARG A 130 -7.22 -11.48 6.15
C ARG A 130 -6.50 -11.18 7.48
N ALA A 131 -5.28 -10.65 7.44
CA ALA A 131 -4.51 -10.30 8.64
C ALA A 131 -5.05 -9.04 9.36
N ASN A 132 -4.80 -8.92 10.66
CA ASN A 132 -5.18 -7.73 11.45
C ASN A 132 -4.09 -6.64 11.51
N ASP A 133 -2.92 -6.87 10.91
CA ASP A 133 -1.86 -5.87 10.83
C ASP A 133 -2.26 -4.80 9.81
N THR A 134 -2.57 -3.60 10.29
CA THR A 134 -3.00 -2.45 9.46
C THR A 134 -1.96 -2.04 8.44
N ARG A 135 -0.67 -2.27 8.70
CA ARG A 135 0.42 -1.96 7.77
C ARG A 135 0.41 -2.91 6.57
N LEU A 136 0.06 -4.19 6.79
CA LEU A 136 -0.13 -5.16 5.72
C LEU A 136 -1.41 -4.87 4.94
N VAL A 137 -2.50 -4.53 5.62
CA VAL A 137 -3.76 -4.15 4.97
C VAL A 137 -3.56 -2.93 4.07
N ALA A 138 -2.89 -1.89 4.56
CA ALA A 138 -2.59 -0.68 3.79
C ALA A 138 -1.74 -0.99 2.54
N ALA A 139 -0.70 -1.82 2.67
CA ALA A 139 0.10 -2.23 1.52
C ALA A 139 -0.68 -3.11 0.53
N ALA A 140 -1.61 -3.93 1.02
CA ALA A 140 -2.41 -4.83 0.19
C ALA A 140 -3.47 -4.12 -0.66
N VAL A 141 -3.93 -2.94 -0.28
CA VAL A 141 -4.93 -2.16 -1.05
C VAL A 141 -4.31 -1.22 -2.11
N GLY A 142 -3.03 -1.43 -2.43
CA GLY A 142 -2.30 -0.67 -3.44
C GLY A 142 -2.66 -1.01 -4.90
N PRO A 143 -1.87 -0.51 -5.88
CA PRO A 143 -2.20 -0.58 -7.31
C PRO A 143 -2.46 -1.99 -7.85
N TYR A 144 -1.70 -2.98 -7.38
CA TYR A 144 -1.88 -4.38 -7.82
C TYR A 144 -3.27 -4.92 -7.45
N ALA A 145 -3.78 -4.60 -6.26
CA ALA A 145 -5.12 -4.99 -5.85
C ALA A 145 -6.20 -4.23 -6.62
N SER A 146 -5.99 -2.93 -6.90
CA SER A 146 -6.93 -2.14 -7.69
C SER A 146 -7.09 -2.66 -9.11
N GLU A 147 -6.03 -3.23 -9.69
CA GLU A 147 -6.02 -3.77 -11.05
C GLU A 147 -6.58 -5.21 -11.13
N HIS A 148 -6.25 -6.06 -10.15
CA HIS A 148 -6.50 -7.49 -10.26
C HIS A 148 -7.62 -8.03 -9.34
N LEU A 149 -8.01 -7.34 -8.27
CA LEU A 149 -9.12 -7.82 -7.43
C LEU A 149 -10.45 -7.67 -8.17
N PRO A 150 -11.29 -8.74 -8.18
CA PRO A 150 -12.68 -8.63 -8.59
C PRO A 150 -13.43 -7.58 -7.75
N ASP A 151 -14.45 -6.93 -8.32
CA ASP A 151 -15.13 -5.81 -7.65
C ASP A 151 -15.67 -6.17 -6.27
N GLY A 152 -16.23 -7.36 -6.10
CA GLY A 152 -16.74 -7.82 -4.79
C GLY A 152 -15.63 -7.93 -3.73
N GLU A 153 -14.47 -8.46 -4.10
CA GLU A 153 -13.32 -8.57 -3.20
C GLU A 153 -12.73 -7.19 -2.89
N TRP A 154 -12.62 -6.32 -3.91
CA TRP A 154 -12.11 -4.97 -3.74
C TRP A 154 -12.99 -4.12 -2.82
N ARG A 155 -14.34 -4.17 -2.96
CA ARG A 155 -15.26 -3.47 -2.03
C ARG A 155 -15.09 -3.95 -0.58
N HIS A 156 -14.94 -5.26 -0.36
CA HIS A 156 -14.68 -5.80 0.98
C HIS A 156 -13.32 -5.36 1.53
N ALA A 157 -12.30 -5.22 0.69
CA ALA A 157 -11.01 -4.65 1.10
C ALA A 157 -11.17 -3.20 1.58
N VAL A 158 -11.94 -2.38 0.86
CA VAL A 158 -12.26 -0.99 1.27
C VAL A 158 -13.03 -0.96 2.59
N LEU A 159 -14.05 -1.81 2.77
CA LEU A 159 -14.76 -1.92 4.05
C LEU A 159 -13.84 -2.34 5.20
N LYS A 160 -12.89 -3.24 4.93
CA LYS A 160 -11.92 -3.64 5.93
C LYS A 160 -11.05 -2.46 6.36
N CYS A 161 -10.62 -1.61 5.44
CA CYS A 161 -9.90 -0.38 5.78
C CYS A 161 -10.71 0.50 6.74
N LEU A 162 -11.99 0.77 6.41
CA LEU A 162 -12.89 1.54 7.28
C LEU A 162 -13.10 0.91 8.66
N PHE A 163 -13.21 -0.41 8.72
CA PHE A 163 -13.41 -1.13 9.97
C PHE A 163 -12.17 -1.13 10.87
N THR A 164 -10.98 -1.27 10.26
CA THR A 164 -9.69 -1.40 10.97
C THR A 164 -8.96 -0.07 11.17
N GLY A 165 -9.48 1.03 10.63
CA GLY A 165 -8.89 2.36 10.76
C GLY A 165 -7.73 2.63 9.80
N VAL A 166 -7.57 1.84 8.74
CA VAL A 166 -6.64 2.17 7.66
C VAL A 166 -7.23 3.32 6.83
N PRO A 167 -6.50 4.43 6.63
CA PRO A 167 -7.01 5.55 5.86
C PRO A 167 -7.35 5.16 4.42
N LEU A 168 -8.46 5.67 3.88
CA LEU A 168 -8.86 5.42 2.49
C LEU A 168 -7.88 6.03 1.47
N ALA A 169 -7.03 6.97 1.88
CA ALA A 169 -5.93 7.45 1.07
C ALA A 169 -4.91 6.35 0.69
N ALA A 170 -4.87 5.22 1.42
CA ALA A 170 -4.05 4.06 1.06
C ALA A 170 -4.64 3.24 -0.10
N VAL A 171 -5.95 3.36 -0.38
CA VAL A 171 -6.67 2.55 -1.36
C VAL A 171 -6.44 3.10 -2.76
N ASP A 172 -5.72 2.35 -3.60
CA ASP A 172 -5.54 2.74 -5.00
C ASP A 172 -6.84 2.61 -5.80
N GLY A 173 -7.12 3.62 -6.62
CA GLY A 173 -8.24 3.61 -7.56
C GLY A 173 -9.61 3.75 -6.90
N LEU A 174 -9.67 4.27 -5.68
CA LEU A 174 -10.92 4.49 -4.95
C LEU A 174 -11.94 5.28 -5.78
N GLU A 175 -11.56 6.43 -6.34
CA GLU A 175 -12.43 7.28 -7.14
C GLU A 175 -12.88 6.59 -8.43
N ARG A 176 -12.00 5.78 -9.04
CA ARG A 176 -12.26 5.05 -10.28
C ARG A 176 -13.24 3.89 -10.07
N ARG A 177 -13.12 3.18 -8.96
CA ARG A 177 -13.87 1.94 -8.68
C ARG A 177 -15.04 2.14 -7.71
N ARG A 178 -15.19 3.35 -7.14
CA ARG A 178 -16.34 3.69 -6.29
C ARG A 178 -17.63 3.59 -7.09
N ASP A 179 -18.57 2.83 -6.55
CA ASP A 179 -19.90 2.64 -7.11
C ASP A 179 -20.99 2.66 -6.02
N ASP A 180 -22.24 2.57 -6.46
CA ASP A 180 -23.41 2.63 -5.58
C ASP A 180 -23.43 1.50 -4.55
N GLU A 181 -22.90 0.32 -4.91
CA GLU A 181 -22.84 -0.81 -4.00
C GLU A 181 -21.83 -0.57 -2.88
N LEU A 182 -20.64 -0.03 -3.19
CA LEU A 182 -19.66 0.37 -2.19
C LEU A 182 -20.23 1.44 -1.24
N VAL A 183 -20.92 2.43 -1.78
CA VAL A 183 -21.57 3.50 -0.99
C VAL A 183 -22.62 2.92 -0.06
N ARG A 184 -23.49 2.03 -0.57
CA ARG A 184 -24.53 1.35 0.22
C ARG A 184 -23.91 0.53 1.35
N MET A 185 -22.86 -0.23 1.06
CA MET A 185 -22.12 -1.03 2.03
C MET A 185 -21.49 -0.15 3.13
N ALA A 186 -20.86 0.96 2.75
CA ALA A 186 -20.27 1.90 3.70
C ALA A 186 -21.32 2.61 4.57
N ALA A 187 -22.48 2.94 4.01
CA ALA A 187 -23.60 3.51 4.77
C ALA A 187 -24.17 2.52 5.80
N ALA A 188 -24.26 1.24 5.45
CA ALA A 188 -24.65 0.19 6.39
C ALA A 188 -23.64 0.07 7.54
N LEU A 189 -22.34 0.06 7.23
CA LEU A 189 -21.28 0.07 8.24
C LEU A 189 -21.38 1.30 9.17
N ALA A 190 -21.66 2.49 8.62
CA ALA A 190 -21.85 3.70 9.40
C ALA A 190 -23.03 3.56 10.39
N ALA A 191 -24.18 3.10 9.91
CA ALA A 191 -25.37 2.88 10.75
C ALA A 191 -25.11 1.85 11.87
N GLU A 192 -24.38 0.77 11.59
CA GLU A 192 -23.98 -0.22 12.60
C GLU A 192 -23.03 0.37 13.66
N ARG A 193 -22.17 1.32 13.29
CA ARG A 193 -21.31 2.03 14.25
C ARG A 193 -22.12 2.98 15.13
N GLU A 194 -23.00 3.77 14.54
CA GLU A 194 -23.87 4.70 15.26
C GLU A 194 -24.80 3.98 16.23
N ALA A 195 -25.43 2.88 15.80
CA ALA A 195 -26.28 2.05 16.66
C ALA A 195 -25.51 1.46 17.85
N ALA A 196 -24.19 1.24 17.69
CA ALA A 196 -23.31 0.78 18.75
C ALA A 196 -22.68 1.93 19.58
N GLY A 197 -23.10 3.19 19.37
CA GLY A 197 -22.54 4.36 20.05
C GLY A 197 -21.07 4.66 19.69
N ARG A 198 -20.58 4.13 18.56
CA ARG A 198 -19.22 4.35 18.07
C ARG A 198 -19.20 5.46 17.04
N GLU A 199 -18.12 6.24 17.04
CA GLU A 199 -17.93 7.31 16.06
C GLU A 199 -17.78 6.76 14.63
N VAL A 200 -18.43 7.42 13.68
CA VAL A 200 -18.24 7.24 12.23
C VAL A 200 -17.03 8.06 11.79
N THR A 201 -16.09 7.45 11.07
CA THR A 201 -14.85 8.12 10.66
C THR A 201 -15.10 9.13 9.53
N ALA A 202 -14.24 10.15 9.41
CA ALA A 202 -14.29 11.12 8.31
C ALA A 202 -14.21 10.45 6.93
N ASP A 203 -13.36 9.44 6.78
CA ASP A 203 -13.27 8.64 5.55
C ASP A 203 -14.59 7.94 5.20
N THR A 204 -15.28 7.39 6.21
CA THR A 204 -16.61 6.78 6.00
C THR A 204 -17.60 7.84 5.52
N ARG A 205 -17.65 9.02 6.17
CA ARG A 205 -18.54 10.14 5.79
C ARG A 205 -18.25 10.65 4.38
N ARG A 206 -16.98 10.83 4.02
CA ARG A 206 -16.56 11.22 2.68
C ARG A 206 -17.00 10.20 1.63
N LEU A 207 -16.80 8.90 1.89
CA LEU A 207 -17.15 7.84 0.95
C LEU A 207 -18.66 7.80 0.65
N ILE A 208 -19.50 7.94 1.68
CA ILE A 208 -20.96 7.98 1.53
C ILE A 208 -21.48 9.32 0.97
N GLY A 209 -20.63 10.35 0.87
CA GLY A 209 -21.01 11.68 0.39
C GLY A 209 -21.68 12.56 1.45
N ALA A 210 -21.52 12.26 2.74
CA ALA A 210 -22.14 13.01 3.84
C ALA A 210 -21.47 14.36 4.14
N ASP A 211 -20.26 14.61 3.62
CA ASP A 211 -19.54 15.89 3.79
C ASP A 211 -19.88 16.95 2.72
N ALA A 212 -20.77 16.64 1.77
CA ALA A 212 -21.24 17.58 0.76
C ALA A 212 -22.52 18.31 1.22
N GLY A 213 -22.42 19.18 2.24
CA GLY A 213 -23.48 20.15 2.52
C GLY A 213 -23.67 20.58 3.98
N ALA A 214 -22.84 21.50 4.45
CA ALA A 214 -23.30 22.54 5.37
C ALA A 214 -23.00 23.90 4.72
N PRO A 215 -23.99 24.65 4.21
CA PRO A 215 -23.76 26.03 3.82
C PRO A 215 -23.38 26.83 5.07
N ALA A 216 -22.29 27.60 4.98
CA ALA A 216 -21.96 28.61 5.96
C ALA A 216 -23.14 29.58 6.05
N ASP A 217 -23.78 29.60 7.23
CA ASP A 217 -24.82 30.55 7.57
C ASP A 217 -24.29 31.97 7.35
N THR A 218 -24.70 32.58 6.24
CA THR A 218 -24.37 33.96 5.93
C THR A 218 -25.38 34.81 6.69
N ALA A 219 -25.12 35.03 7.97
CA ALA A 219 -25.84 36.03 8.75
C ALA A 219 -25.43 37.43 8.24
N ALA A 220 -26.15 37.88 7.22
CA ALA A 220 -26.26 39.28 6.89
C ALA A 220 -27.06 39.98 8.00
N THR A 221 -26.38 40.74 8.85
CA THR A 221 -27.04 41.76 9.67
C THR A 221 -26.92 43.09 8.95
N ASP A 222 -27.96 43.39 8.18
CA ASP A 222 -28.29 44.74 7.75
C ASP A 222 -29.13 45.40 8.85
N THR A 223 -28.58 46.42 9.51
CA THR A 223 -29.35 47.38 10.32
C THR A 223 -28.85 48.78 10.01
N LYS A 224 -29.37 49.31 8.89
CA LYS A 224 -30.02 50.61 8.68
C LYS A 224 -29.76 51.76 9.69
N ASP A 225 -29.40 52.91 9.11
CA ASP A 225 -29.55 54.28 9.63
C ASP A 225 -30.98 54.64 10.07
#